data_AF-A0A7Y9X4S0-F1
#
_entry.id   AF-A0A7Y9X4S0-F1
#
_cell.length_a   1.000
_cell.length_b   1.000
_cell.length_c   1.000
_cell.angle_alpha   90.00
_cell.angle_beta   90.00
_cell.angle_gamma   90.00
#
_symmetry.space_group_name_H-M   'P 1'
#
loop_
_entity.id
_entity.type
_entity.pdbx_description
1 polymer ?
#
loop_
_entity_poly.entity_id
_entity_poly.type
_entity_poly.pdbx_seq_one_letter_code
_entity_poly.pdbx_strand_id
1 'polypeptide(L)'
;MFGMRKAWERELGADVDTLVAADTLAFGGVGFAGKLLPVTEAYQRVEAALDDHPEEVRRQLDRVLADGTPAGRAYAATLLERIDPAAARAAWTSLRDDPSEFTTFVGCVMDRETIGNYATQRLSAA
;
A
#
# COMPACT_ATOMS: atom_id res chain seq x y z
N MET A 1 4.37 -14.78 -26.65
CA MET A 1 4.24 -13.62 -25.72
C MET A 1 3.04 -13.73 -24.76
N PHE A 2 2.00 -14.53 -25.03
CA PHE A 2 0.83 -14.70 -24.12
C PHE A 2 1.12 -15.37 -22.76
N GLY A 3 2.13 -16.24 -22.68
CA GLY A 3 2.47 -16.94 -21.43
C GLY A 3 3.11 -16.05 -20.37
N MET A 4 4.00 -15.14 -20.78
CA MET A 4 4.65 -14.18 -19.86
C MET A 4 3.64 -13.18 -19.31
N ARG A 5 2.66 -12.75 -20.13
CA ARG A 5 1.59 -11.86 -19.68
C ARG A 5 0.78 -12.44 -18.51
N LYS A 6 0.35 -13.70 -18.64
CA LYS A 6 -0.36 -14.38 -17.56
C LYS A 6 0.49 -14.67 -16.33
N ALA A 7 1.81 -14.75 -16.46
CA ALA A 7 2.69 -14.99 -15.32
C ALA A 7 2.78 -13.74 -14.44
N TRP A 8 3.13 -12.59 -15.02
CA TRP A 8 3.25 -11.35 -14.25
C TRP A 8 1.90 -10.89 -13.68
N GLU A 9 0.78 -11.04 -14.40
CA GLU A 9 -0.55 -10.68 -13.88
C GLU A 9 -0.90 -11.50 -12.62
N ARG A 10 -0.47 -12.77 -12.57
CA ARG A 10 -0.68 -13.63 -11.38
C ARG A 10 0.24 -13.24 -10.22
N GLU A 11 1.49 -12.90 -10.52
CA GLU A 11 2.44 -12.42 -9.51
C GLU A 11 1.97 -11.09 -8.91
N LEU A 12 1.55 -10.14 -9.75
CA LEU A 12 0.93 -8.89 -9.32
C LEU A 12 -0.31 -9.16 -8.46
N GLY A 13 -1.19 -10.08 -8.88
CA GLY A 13 -2.37 -10.45 -8.11
C GLY A 13 -2.03 -10.98 -6.71
N ALA A 14 -1.00 -11.83 -6.59
CA ALA A 14 -0.56 -12.37 -5.31
C ALA A 14 0.05 -11.31 -4.38
N ASP A 15 0.82 -10.37 -4.96
CA ASP A 15 1.36 -9.23 -4.21
C ASP A 15 0.24 -8.29 -3.75
N VAL A 16 -0.75 -8.03 -4.61
CA VAL A 16 -1.94 -7.25 -4.27
C VAL A 16 -2.76 -7.94 -3.18
N ASP A 17 -2.98 -9.24 -3.24
CA ASP A 17 -3.68 -9.99 -2.20
C ASP A 17 -2.91 -9.90 -0.86
N THR A 18 -1.58 -9.86 -0.90
CA THR A 18 -0.74 -9.60 0.28
C THR A 18 -0.98 -8.20 0.84
N LEU A 19 -1.12 -7.18 -0.01
CA LEU A 19 -1.47 -5.83 0.42
C LEU A 19 -2.88 -5.75 1.01
N VAL A 20 -3.86 -6.44 0.41
CA VAL A 20 -5.25 -6.51 0.91
C VAL A 20 -5.28 -7.02 2.35
N ALA A 21 -4.47 -8.04 2.66
CA ALA A 21 -4.44 -8.68 3.97
C ALA A 21 -3.47 -8.02 4.98
N ALA A 22 -2.78 -6.93 4.60
CA ALA A 22 -1.73 -6.34 5.41
C ALA A 22 -2.23 -5.83 6.77
N ASP A 23 -1.67 -6.27 7.88
CA ASP A 23 -1.97 -5.70 9.20
C ASP A 23 -0.95 -4.65 9.66
N THR A 24 0.15 -4.55 8.92
CA THR A 24 1.35 -3.80 9.28
C THR A 24 1.83 -2.95 8.11
N LEU A 25 2.09 -1.67 8.38
CA LEU A 25 2.66 -0.72 7.44
C LEU A 25 4.15 -0.50 7.72
N ALA A 26 4.99 -0.80 6.74
CA ALA A 26 6.43 -0.60 6.78
C ALA A 26 6.95 -0.40 5.35
N PHE A 27 7.64 0.70 5.10
CA PHE A 27 8.21 1.01 3.77
C PHE A 27 9.69 0.61 3.63
N GLY A 28 10.30 0.11 4.70
CA GLY A 28 11.71 -0.28 4.74
C GLY A 28 11.97 -1.44 5.70
N GLY A 29 13.26 -1.77 5.88
CA GLY A 29 13.67 -2.84 6.78
C GLY A 29 13.28 -2.55 8.23
N VAL A 30 12.74 -3.56 8.91
CA VAL A 30 12.28 -3.45 10.30
C VAL A 30 13.20 -4.19 11.26
N GLY A 31 13.28 -3.65 12.48
CA GLY A 31 14.07 -4.20 13.58
C GLY A 31 15.59 -4.09 13.39
N PHE A 32 16.34 -4.60 14.37
CA PHE A 32 17.81 -4.45 14.42
C PHE A 32 18.54 -5.07 13.24
N ALA A 33 17.99 -6.13 12.66
CA ALA A 33 18.55 -6.81 11.49
C ALA A 33 18.11 -6.17 10.15
N GLY A 34 17.23 -5.16 10.17
CA GLY A 34 16.74 -4.48 8.97
C GLY A 34 16.03 -5.41 7.98
N LYS A 35 15.26 -6.39 8.47
CA LYS A 35 14.59 -7.36 7.59
C LYS A 35 13.39 -6.71 6.91
N LEU A 36 13.23 -6.95 5.61
CA LEU A 36 11.98 -6.59 4.93
C LEU A 36 10.87 -7.53 5.37
N LEU A 37 9.69 -6.95 5.62
CA LEU A 37 8.48 -7.74 5.81
C LEU A 37 7.97 -8.22 4.45
N PRO A 38 7.32 -9.39 4.36
CA PRO A 38 6.73 -9.87 3.11
C PRO A 38 5.80 -8.84 2.45
N VAL A 39 5.06 -8.08 3.24
CA VAL A 39 4.19 -7.00 2.77
C VAL A 39 4.98 -5.82 2.19
N THR A 40 6.14 -5.49 2.74
CA THR A 40 7.03 -4.44 2.21
C THR A 40 7.63 -4.87 0.88
N GLU A 41 7.99 -6.15 0.74
CA GLU A 41 8.47 -6.69 -0.53
C GLU A 41 7.34 -6.69 -1.58
N ALA A 42 6.12 -7.08 -1.20
CA ALA A 42 4.96 -7.01 -2.08
C ALA A 42 4.69 -5.57 -2.52
N TYR A 43 4.72 -4.60 -1.61
CA TYR A 43 4.61 -3.18 -1.93
C TYR A 43 5.66 -2.75 -2.96
N GLN A 44 6.93 -3.11 -2.77
CA GLN A 44 8.01 -2.75 -3.69
C GLN A 44 7.83 -3.39 -5.08
N ARG A 45 7.31 -4.61 -5.15
CA ARG A 45 7.00 -5.28 -6.43
C ARG A 45 5.82 -4.63 -7.15
N VAL A 46 4.75 -4.27 -6.43
CA VAL A 46 3.64 -3.49 -7.00
C VAL A 46 4.12 -2.11 -7.47
N GLU A 47 4.96 -1.44 -6.68
CA GLU A 47 5.56 -0.16 -7.04
C GLU A 47 6.39 -0.26 -8.33
N ALA A 48 7.23 -1.30 -8.46
CA ALA A 48 8.03 -1.53 -9.66
C ALA A 48 7.16 -1.79 -10.91
N ALA A 49 6.01 -2.45 -10.74
CA ALA A 49 5.08 -2.69 -11.84
C ALA A 49 4.38 -1.41 -12.36
N LEU A 50 4.45 -0.29 -11.61
CA LEU A 50 3.86 0.98 -12.03
C LEU A 50 4.48 1.53 -13.32
N ASP A 51 5.79 1.34 -13.50
CA ASP A 51 6.51 1.91 -14.64
C ASP A 51 6.12 1.21 -15.95
N ASP A 52 5.82 -0.08 -15.90
CA ASP A 52 5.48 -0.90 -17.07
C ASP A 52 3.97 -0.97 -17.31
N HIS A 53 3.15 -1.03 -16.25
CA HIS A 53 1.72 -1.36 -16.31
C HIS A 53 0.84 -0.47 -15.41
N PRO A 54 0.86 0.86 -15.58
CA PRO A 54 0.20 1.80 -14.67
C PRO A 54 -1.32 1.62 -14.58
N GLU A 55 -2.00 1.32 -15.69
CA GLU A 55 -3.46 1.15 -15.72
C GLU A 55 -3.93 -0.13 -15.00
N GLU A 56 -3.19 -1.24 -15.14
CA GLU A 56 -3.52 -2.49 -14.44
C GLU A 56 -3.28 -2.33 -12.94
N VAL A 57 -2.13 -1.76 -12.56
CA VAL A 57 -1.84 -1.50 -11.15
C VAL A 57 -2.89 -0.56 -10.56
N ARG A 58 -3.30 0.51 -11.27
CA ARG A 58 -4.38 1.40 -10.82
C ARG A 58 -5.66 0.65 -10.46
N ARG A 59 -6.10 -0.30 -11.30
CA ARG A 59 -7.27 -1.15 -11.02
C ARG A 59 -7.09 -2.01 -9.77
N GLN A 60 -5.91 -2.58 -9.59
CA GLN A 60 -5.61 -3.38 -8.40
C GLN A 60 -5.57 -2.52 -7.14
N LEU A 61 -5.04 -1.29 -7.21
CA LEU A 61 -5.04 -0.36 -6.07
C LEU A 61 -6.45 0.06 -5.67
N ASP A 62 -7.36 0.27 -6.63
CA ASP A 62 -8.77 0.51 -6.33
C ASP A 62 -9.41 -0.66 -5.56
N ARG A 63 -9.05 -1.90 -5.92
CA ARG A 63 -9.46 -3.10 -5.17
C ARG A 63 -8.89 -3.10 -3.74
N VAL A 64 -7.61 -2.79 -3.56
CA VAL A 64 -7.02 -2.70 -2.20
C VAL A 64 -7.68 -1.60 -1.38
N LEU A 65 -8.02 -0.46 -1.96
CA LEU A 65 -8.73 0.61 -1.26
C LEU A 65 -10.13 0.19 -0.79
N ALA A 66 -10.84 -0.59 -1.62
CA ALA A 66 -12.16 -1.09 -1.27
C ALA A 66 -12.11 -2.18 -0.20
N ASP A 67 -11.31 -3.22 -0.42
CA ASP A 67 -11.37 -4.48 0.31
C ASP A 67 -10.26 -4.64 1.36
N GLY A 68 -9.22 -3.81 1.28
CA GLY A 68 -8.05 -3.91 2.13
C GLY A 68 -8.34 -3.57 3.59
N THR A 69 -7.53 -4.17 4.46
CA THR A 69 -7.31 -3.73 5.83
C THR A 69 -6.82 -2.27 5.89
N PRO A 70 -6.76 -1.65 7.09
CA PRO A 70 -6.29 -0.28 7.19
C PRO A 70 -4.84 -0.10 6.68
N ALA A 71 -3.91 -1.02 6.99
CA ALA A 71 -2.55 -0.93 6.46
C ALA A 71 -2.52 -1.13 4.94
N GLY A 72 -3.32 -2.05 4.40
CA GLY A 72 -3.45 -2.27 2.96
C GLY A 72 -3.92 -1.02 2.22
N ARG A 73 -4.98 -0.38 2.73
CA ARG A 73 -5.49 0.90 2.21
C ARG A 73 -4.43 2.00 2.28
N ALA A 74 -3.65 2.05 3.35
CA ALA A 74 -2.56 3.02 3.47
C ALA A 74 -1.44 2.78 2.43
N TYR A 75 -1.05 1.53 2.15
CA TYR A 75 -0.14 1.22 1.04
C TYR A 75 -0.71 1.65 -0.31
N ALA A 76 -1.98 1.34 -0.57
CA ALA A 76 -2.62 1.66 -1.84
C ALA A 76 -2.72 3.16 -2.09
N ALA A 77 -3.18 3.93 -1.10
CA ALA A 77 -3.25 5.38 -1.18
C ALA A 77 -1.85 6.01 -1.36
N THR A 78 -0.81 5.43 -0.75
CA THR A 78 0.58 5.87 -0.95
C THR A 78 1.04 5.62 -2.39
N LEU A 79 0.76 4.44 -2.98
CA LEU A 79 1.11 4.15 -4.37
C LEU A 79 0.36 5.04 -5.36
N LEU A 80 -0.87 5.41 -5.05
CA LEU A 80 -1.63 6.36 -5.89
C LEU A 80 -0.99 7.72 -6.00
N GLU A 81 -0.22 8.18 -5.00
CA GLU A 81 0.48 9.47 -5.09
C GLU A 81 1.44 9.52 -6.28
N ARG A 82 1.93 8.36 -6.74
CA ARG A 82 2.81 8.25 -7.91
C ARG A 82 2.06 8.24 -9.24
N ILE A 83 0.82 7.74 -9.26
CA ILE A 83 0.02 7.54 -10.48
C ILE A 83 -0.91 8.73 -10.72
N ASP A 84 -1.68 9.08 -9.69
CA ASP A 84 -2.73 10.06 -9.72
C ASP A 84 -2.81 10.75 -8.33
N PRO A 85 -2.05 11.84 -8.14
CA PRO A 85 -2.02 12.57 -6.88
C PRO A 85 -3.40 13.09 -6.43
N ALA A 86 -4.31 13.36 -7.37
CA ALA A 86 -5.66 13.81 -7.06
C ALA A 86 -6.50 12.65 -6.50
N ALA A 87 -6.42 11.46 -7.11
CA ALA A 87 -7.05 10.25 -6.58
C ALA A 87 -6.45 9.85 -5.23
N ALA A 88 -5.13 9.98 -5.04
CA ALA A 88 -4.48 9.73 -3.76
C ALA A 88 -5.02 10.67 -2.66
N ARG A 89 -5.12 11.97 -2.96
CA ARG A 89 -5.70 12.95 -2.03
C ARG A 89 -7.15 12.62 -1.70
N ALA A 90 -7.94 12.19 -2.68
CA ALA A 90 -9.32 11.77 -2.46
C ALA A 90 -9.40 10.53 -1.56
N ALA A 91 -8.54 9.52 -1.80
CA ALA A 91 -8.44 8.33 -0.98
C ALA A 91 -8.03 8.67 0.46
N TRP A 92 -7.01 9.50 0.68
CA TRP A 92 -6.66 9.94 2.02
C TRP A 92 -7.79 10.73 2.69
N THR A 93 -8.51 11.56 1.93
CA THR A 93 -9.63 12.33 2.47
C THR A 93 -10.78 11.42 2.94
N SER A 94 -11.08 10.34 2.21
CA SER A 94 -12.15 9.42 2.61
C SER A 94 -11.81 8.58 3.84
N LEU A 95 -10.52 8.42 4.16
CA LEU A 95 -10.05 7.63 5.30
C LEU A 95 -9.98 8.43 6.61
N ARG A 96 -10.11 9.75 6.59
CA ARG A 96 -9.86 10.63 7.77
C ARG A 96 -10.69 10.30 9.00
N ASP A 97 -11.92 9.82 8.80
CA ASP A 97 -12.86 9.54 9.89
C ASP A 97 -12.91 8.05 10.28
N ASP A 98 -12.06 7.21 9.66
CA ASP A 98 -12.02 5.77 9.95
C ASP A 98 -11.17 5.50 11.22
N PRO A 99 -11.79 4.98 12.31
CA PRO A 99 -11.11 4.74 13.58
C PRO A 99 -10.32 3.43 13.61
N SER A 100 -10.27 2.67 12.51
CA SER A 100 -9.61 1.37 12.47
C SER A 100 -8.11 1.50 12.69
N GLU A 101 -7.58 0.71 13.61
CA GLU A 101 -6.16 0.69 13.97
C GLU A 101 -5.35 -0.28 13.10
N PHE A 102 -4.07 0.02 12.94
CA PHE A 102 -3.08 -0.87 12.35
C PHE A 102 -1.69 -0.62 12.96
N THR A 103 -0.79 -1.56 12.72
CA THR A 103 0.59 -1.45 13.21
C THR A 103 1.43 -0.67 12.21
N THR A 104 2.23 0.29 12.67
CA THR A 104 3.22 0.97 11.84
C THR A 104 4.63 0.60 12.31
N PHE A 105 5.56 0.52 11.36
CA PHE A 105 6.98 0.44 11.65
C PHE A 105 7.76 1.52 10.91
N VAL A 106 8.61 2.21 11.67
CA VAL A 106 9.62 3.13 11.14
C VAL A 106 10.98 2.70 11.67
N GLY A 107 11.72 1.96 10.86
CA GLY A 107 12.98 1.33 11.25
C GLY A 107 12.77 0.34 12.40
N CYS A 108 13.27 0.68 13.60
CA CYS A 108 13.12 -0.15 14.80
C CYS A 108 11.88 0.19 15.65
N VAL A 109 11.20 1.30 15.35
CA VAL A 109 10.04 1.75 16.14
C VAL A 109 8.78 1.08 15.61
N MET A 110 8.08 0.35 16.46
CA MET A 110 6.73 -0.16 16.24
C MET A 110 5.75 0.76 16.97
N ASP A 111 4.66 1.14 16.31
CA ASP A 111 3.57 1.89 16.93
C ASP A 111 2.20 1.33 16.50
N ARG A 112 1.13 1.77 17.17
CA ARG A 112 -0.25 1.56 16.74
C ARG A 112 -0.91 2.91 16.48
N GLU A 113 -1.54 3.03 15.32
CA GLU A 113 -2.19 4.26 14.91
C GLU A 113 -3.51 3.96 14.19
N THR A 114 -4.44 4.92 14.19
CA THR A 114 -5.67 4.84 13.38
C THR A 114 -5.39 5.31 11.96
N ILE A 115 -6.06 4.70 10.99
CA ILE A 115 -5.92 5.14 9.60
C ILE A 115 -6.43 6.57 9.37
N GLY A 116 -7.42 7.03 10.14
CA GLY A 116 -7.88 8.41 10.12
C GLY A 116 -6.82 9.44 10.56
N ASN A 117 -6.10 9.13 11.65
CA ASN A 117 -4.99 9.98 12.11
C ASN A 117 -3.83 9.96 11.11
N TYR A 118 -3.47 8.77 10.60
CA TYR A 118 -2.43 8.63 9.60
C TYR A 118 -2.77 9.40 8.32
N ALA A 119 -4.00 9.28 7.82
CA ALA A 119 -4.48 10.01 6.65
C ALA A 119 -4.45 11.53 6.84
N THR A 120 -4.81 12.01 8.03
CA THR A 120 -4.73 13.45 8.37
C THR A 120 -3.29 13.97 8.34
N GLN A 121 -2.33 13.17 8.84
CA GLN A 121 -0.90 13.50 8.75
C GLN A 121 -0.43 13.53 7.29
N ARG A 122 -0.80 12.53 6.47
CA ARG A 122 -0.45 12.48 5.04
C ARG A 122 -0.98 13.69 4.27
N LEU A 123 -2.23 14.09 4.51
CA LEU A 123 -2.83 15.28 3.88
C LEU A 123 -2.20 16.61 4.31
N SER A 124 -1.56 16.64 5.48
CA SER A 124 -0.87 17.84 6.00
C SER A 124 0.57 17.94 5.52
N ALA A 125 1.18 16.81 5.14
CA ALA A 125 2.55 16.71 4.64
C ALA A 125 2.68 16.89 3.11
N ALA A 126 1.56 16.84 2.38
CA ALA A 126 1.45 17.01 0.93
C ALA A 126 1.16 18.46 0.53
#